data_AF-A0A399NT51-F1
#
_entry.id   AF-A0A399NT51-F1
#
_cell.length_a   1.000
_cell.length_b   1.000
_cell.length_c   1.000
_cell.angle_alpha   90.00
_cell.angle_beta   90.00
_cell.angle_gamma   90.00
#
_symmetry.space_group_name_H-M   'P 1'
#
loop_
_entity.id
_entity.type
_entity.pdbx_description
1 polymer ?
#
loop_
_entity_poly.entity_id
_entity_poly.type
_entity_poly.pdbx_seq_one_letter_code
_entity_poly.pdbx_strand_id
1 'polypeptide(L)'
;TIPGVLAVAGVDRAGAASFDASSQGITIAVAAPSEQLVGVEPGGRYVQWSGTSGAAPLVSGVVALVRAAHPELKADDVVERVLATARQKGKPEIYGRGLVDASAAVTADVAPASGKPLGDLEEWVRLYRRAPAATPDPSASATPDAAPAVPADAPTADLAADALPT
;
A
#
# COMPACT_ATOMS: atom_id res chain seq x y z
N THR A 1 4.07 14.68 -0.43
CA THR A 1 4.06 13.35 -1.07
C THR A 1 5.46 12.84 -1.15
N ILE A 2 5.68 11.56 -0.87
CA ILE A 2 6.97 10.91 -1.05
C ILE A 2 7.03 10.44 -2.51
N PRO A 3 8.02 10.86 -3.30
CA PRO A 3 8.11 10.45 -4.70
C PRO A 3 8.22 8.93 -4.85
N GLY A 4 7.64 8.41 -5.93
CA GLY A 4 7.61 6.98 -6.20
C GLY A 4 6.64 6.17 -5.32
N VAL A 5 5.91 6.81 -4.40
CA VAL A 5 4.88 6.15 -3.59
C VAL A 5 3.49 6.48 -4.12
N LEU A 6 2.72 5.44 -4.45
CA LEU A 6 1.34 5.58 -4.91
C LEU A 6 0.42 5.77 -3.68
N ALA A 7 0.13 7.01 -3.32
CA ALA A 7 -0.76 7.33 -2.20
C ALA A 7 -2.22 7.04 -2.58
N VAL A 8 -2.90 6.18 -1.79
CA VAL A 8 -4.26 5.71 -2.07
C VAL A 8 -5.25 6.28 -1.06
N ALA A 9 -6.30 6.94 -1.55
CA ALA A 9 -7.44 7.36 -0.73
C ALA A 9 -8.49 6.25 -0.59
N GLY A 10 -9.21 6.25 0.53
CA GLY A 10 -10.30 5.31 0.79
C GLY A 10 -11.68 5.88 0.45
N VAL A 11 -12.54 5.07 -0.16
CA VAL A 11 -13.95 5.41 -0.45
C VAL A 11 -14.91 4.35 0.05
N ASP A 12 -16.16 4.76 0.26
CA ASP A 12 -17.28 3.85 0.53
C ASP A 12 -17.79 3.15 -0.75
N ARG A 13 -18.85 2.33 -0.62
CA ARG A 13 -19.47 1.62 -1.75
C ARG A 13 -20.07 2.54 -2.81
N ALA A 14 -20.48 3.76 -2.45
CA ALA A 14 -20.98 4.77 -3.38
C ALA A 14 -19.83 5.57 -4.04
N GLY A 15 -18.58 5.28 -3.67
CA GLY A 15 -17.41 6.01 -4.11
C GLY A 15 -17.30 7.40 -3.47
N ALA A 16 -17.98 7.64 -2.36
CA ALA A 16 -17.78 8.84 -1.57
C ALA A 16 -16.52 8.68 -0.70
N ALA A 17 -15.72 9.74 -0.63
CA ALA A 17 -14.54 9.76 0.22
C ALA A 17 -14.93 9.49 1.68
N SER A 18 -14.23 8.52 2.27
CA SER A 18 -14.47 8.14 3.66
C SER A 18 -13.95 9.25 4.59
N PHE A 19 -14.81 9.69 5.53
CA PHE A 19 -14.61 10.89 6.36
C PHE A 19 -13.36 10.82 7.24
N ASP A 20 -12.98 9.61 7.67
CA ASP A 20 -11.85 9.34 8.58
C ASP A 20 -10.51 9.06 7.86
N ALA A 21 -10.51 9.15 6.53
CA ALA A 21 -9.64 8.33 5.69
C ALA A 21 -8.85 9.12 4.62
N SER A 22 -9.27 10.35 4.34
CA SER A 22 -8.53 11.19 3.41
C SER A 22 -7.41 11.93 4.15
N SER A 23 -6.17 11.56 3.87
CA SER A 23 -4.99 12.29 4.36
C SER A 23 -5.00 13.69 3.76
N GLN A 24 -5.36 14.69 4.56
CA GLN A 24 -5.22 16.09 4.18
C GLN A 24 -3.73 16.46 4.11
N GLY A 25 -3.29 17.11 3.03
CA GLY A 25 -1.91 17.60 2.89
C GLY A 25 -0.90 16.63 2.26
N ILE A 26 -1.31 15.42 1.85
CA ILE A 26 -0.55 14.58 0.92
C ILE A 26 -1.25 14.55 -0.44
N THR A 27 -0.49 14.53 -1.53
CA THR A 27 -1.07 14.39 -2.87
C THR A 27 -1.55 12.96 -3.03
N ILE A 28 -2.86 12.78 -3.15
CA ILE A 28 -3.50 11.51 -3.47
C ILE A 28 -3.23 11.18 -4.95
N ALA A 29 -2.83 9.94 -5.22
CA ALA A 29 -2.61 9.46 -6.58
C ALA A 29 -3.91 8.86 -7.17
N VAL A 30 -4.58 8.00 -6.39
CA VAL A 30 -5.83 7.31 -6.80
C VAL A 30 -6.66 6.97 -5.56
N ALA A 31 -7.94 6.66 -5.75
CA ALA A 31 -8.85 6.22 -4.70
C ALA A 31 -9.34 4.79 -4.93
N ALA A 32 -9.56 4.03 -3.85
CA ALA A 32 -10.08 2.66 -3.90
C ALA A 32 -11.00 2.34 -2.71
N PRO A 33 -11.83 1.29 -2.78
CA PRO A 33 -12.75 0.93 -1.70
C PRO A 33 -12.01 0.68 -0.38
N SER A 34 -12.55 1.22 0.71
CA SER A 34 -11.99 1.08 2.06
C SER A 34 -13.03 0.78 3.14
N GLU A 35 -14.32 0.79 2.80
CA GLU A 35 -15.40 0.54 3.76
C GLU A 35 -16.15 -0.73 3.44
N GLN A 36 -16.64 -1.39 4.50
CA GLN A 36 -17.46 -2.60 4.41
C GLN A 36 -16.74 -3.70 3.61
N LEU A 37 -15.42 -3.78 3.76
CA LEU A 37 -14.58 -4.78 3.14
C LEU A 37 -14.76 -6.11 3.85
N VAL A 38 -14.81 -7.20 3.07
CA VAL A 38 -14.87 -8.56 3.62
C VAL A 38 -13.44 -9.09 3.75
N GLY A 39 -13.08 -9.51 4.96
CA GLY A 39 -11.79 -10.14 5.28
C GLY A 39 -11.99 -11.51 5.93
N VAL A 40 -10.88 -12.22 6.13
CA VAL A 40 -10.84 -13.52 6.81
C VAL A 40 -9.96 -13.39 8.05
N GLU A 41 -10.48 -13.84 9.19
CA GLU A 41 -9.75 -13.94 10.44
C GLU A 41 -9.21 -15.36 10.67
N PRO A 42 -8.21 -15.52 11.57
CA PRO A 42 -7.80 -16.82 12.05
C PRO A 42 -9.00 -17.67 12.49
N GLY A 43 -8.99 -18.95 12.13
CA GLY A 43 -10.12 -19.86 12.37
C GLY A 43 -11.18 -19.84 11.25
N GLY A 44 -10.91 -19.20 10.11
CA GLY A 44 -11.76 -19.26 8.92
C GLY A 44 -13.04 -18.43 9.00
N ARG A 45 -13.11 -17.50 9.96
CA ARG A 45 -14.26 -16.62 10.11
C ARG A 45 -14.17 -15.46 9.14
N TYR A 46 -15.30 -15.09 8.56
CA TYR A 46 -15.43 -13.88 7.78
C TYR A 46 -15.74 -12.71 8.70
N VAL A 47 -15.08 -11.58 8.44
CA VAL A 47 -15.37 -10.32 9.12
C VAL A 47 -15.59 -9.21 8.10
N GLN A 48 -16.41 -8.25 8.49
CA GLN A 48 -16.54 -7.00 7.78
C GLN A 48 -15.78 -5.93 8.55
N TRP A 49 -14.96 -5.17 7.84
CA TRP A 49 -14.16 -4.10 8.43
C TRP A 49 -14.12 -2.86 7.52
N SER A 50 -13.81 -1.72 8.13
CA SER A 50 -13.65 -0.44 7.45
C SER A 50 -12.31 0.17 7.87
N GLY A 51 -11.61 0.77 6.91
CA GLY A 51 -10.35 1.46 7.11
C GLY A 51 -9.60 1.65 5.80
N THR A 52 -8.99 2.83 5.60
CA THR A 52 -8.17 3.13 4.41
C THR A 52 -7.04 2.17 4.17
N SER A 53 -6.53 1.52 5.21
CA SER A 53 -5.54 0.46 5.09
C SER A 53 -6.00 -0.66 4.15
N GLY A 54 -7.31 -0.82 3.89
CA GLY A 54 -7.84 -1.76 2.89
C GLY A 54 -7.80 -1.29 1.45
N ALA A 55 -7.73 0.02 1.20
CA ALA A 55 -7.61 0.55 -0.15
C ALA A 55 -6.20 0.25 -0.75
N ALA A 56 -5.16 0.37 0.07
CA ALA A 56 -3.77 0.11 -0.35
C ALA A 56 -3.50 -1.32 -0.90
N PRO A 57 -3.90 -2.42 -0.22
CA PRO A 57 -3.71 -3.77 -0.76
C PRO A 57 -4.57 -4.04 -1.98
N LEU A 58 -5.75 -3.42 -2.11
CA LEU A 58 -6.56 -3.53 -3.33
C LEU A 58 -5.81 -2.94 -4.53
N VAL A 59 -5.28 -1.73 -4.40
CA VAL A 59 -4.49 -1.10 -5.48
C VAL A 59 -3.19 -1.88 -5.73
N SER A 60 -2.56 -2.43 -4.70
CA SER A 60 -1.39 -3.31 -4.85
C SER A 60 -1.72 -4.56 -5.66
N GLY A 61 -2.90 -5.15 -5.44
CA GLY A 61 -3.42 -6.26 -6.25
C GLY A 61 -3.65 -5.87 -7.70
N VAL A 62 -4.22 -4.68 -7.96
CA VAL A 62 -4.37 -4.15 -9.33
C VAL A 62 -3.02 -3.99 -10.02
N VAL A 63 -2.03 -3.40 -9.33
CA VAL A 63 -0.66 -3.27 -9.86
C VAL A 63 -0.05 -4.65 -10.17
N ALA A 64 -0.28 -5.64 -9.30
CA ALA A 64 0.18 -7.01 -9.55
C ALA A 64 -0.49 -7.63 -10.79
N LEU A 65 -1.80 -7.42 -10.99
CA LEU A 65 -2.50 -7.86 -12.20
C LEU A 65 -1.94 -7.22 -13.46
N VAL A 66 -1.68 -5.91 -13.43
CA VAL A 66 -1.06 -5.20 -14.56
C VAL A 66 0.31 -5.77 -14.88
N ARG A 67 1.17 -5.97 -13.88
CA ARG A 67 2.51 -6.54 -14.08
C ARG A 67 2.49 -7.99 -14.53
N ALA A 68 1.47 -8.76 -14.16
CA ALA A 68 1.29 -10.13 -14.64
C ALA A 68 0.85 -10.17 -16.12
N ALA A 69 -0.03 -9.25 -16.52
CA ALA A 69 -0.50 -9.15 -17.90
C ALA A 69 0.51 -8.51 -18.87
N HIS A 70 1.33 -7.58 -18.36
CA HIS A 70 2.30 -6.79 -19.13
C HIS A 70 3.69 -6.81 -18.44
N PRO A 71 4.39 -7.95 -18.42
CA PRO A 71 5.64 -8.13 -17.69
C PRO A 71 6.80 -7.26 -18.21
N GLU A 72 6.69 -6.73 -19.43
CA GLU A 72 7.67 -5.86 -20.07
C GLU A 72 7.60 -4.39 -19.64
N LEU A 73 6.50 -3.98 -18.98
CA LEU A 73 6.33 -2.59 -18.55
C LEU A 73 7.28 -2.23 -17.41
N LYS A 74 7.82 -1.01 -17.49
CA LYS A 74 8.59 -0.41 -16.40
C LYS A 74 7.65 0.08 -15.30
N ALA A 75 8.18 0.28 -14.10
CA ALA A 75 7.39 0.73 -12.96
C ALA A 75 6.62 2.05 -13.23
N ASP A 76 7.26 3.02 -13.89
CA ASP A 76 6.63 4.29 -14.24
C ASP A 76 5.46 4.10 -15.23
N ASP A 77 5.60 3.20 -16.21
CA ASP A 77 4.54 2.87 -17.17
C ASP A 77 3.37 2.15 -16.49
N VAL A 78 3.66 1.23 -15.56
CA VAL A 78 2.63 0.55 -14.76
C VAL A 78 1.85 1.56 -13.92
N VAL A 79 2.54 2.51 -13.29
CA VAL A 79 1.90 3.55 -12.49
C VAL A 79 1.06 4.48 -13.39
N GLU A 80 1.60 4.98 -14.49
CA GLU A 80 0.83 5.85 -15.40
C GLU A 80 -0.40 5.12 -15.92
N ARG A 81 -0.28 3.83 -16.25
CA ARG A 81 -1.43 3.01 -16.66
C ARG A 81 -2.52 2.99 -15.60
N VAL A 82 -2.20 2.74 -14.34
CA VAL A 82 -3.18 2.78 -13.22
C VAL A 82 -3.80 4.17 -13.07
N LEU A 83 -3.02 5.24 -13.22
CA LEU A 83 -3.47 6.62 -13.07
C LEU A 83 -4.31 7.12 -14.25
N ALA A 84 -3.96 6.75 -15.47
CA ALA A 84 -4.62 7.15 -16.69
C ALA A 84 -5.96 6.45 -16.90
N THR A 85 -6.11 5.22 -16.39
CA THR A 85 -7.35 4.43 -16.51
C THR A 85 -8.28 4.59 -15.32
N ALA A 86 -7.91 5.36 -14.30
CA ALA A 86 -8.77 5.63 -13.15
C ALA A 86 -10.06 6.34 -13.60
N ARG A 87 -11.20 5.93 -13.02
CA ARG A 87 -12.50 6.56 -13.28
C ARG A 87 -12.59 7.88 -12.53
N GLN A 88 -12.65 8.97 -13.29
CA GLN A 88 -12.67 10.32 -12.73
C GLN A 88 -13.80 10.51 -11.70
N LYS A 89 -13.46 11.08 -10.54
CA LYS A 89 -14.39 11.31 -9.45
C LYS A 89 -13.98 12.54 -8.64
N GLY A 90 -14.93 13.44 -8.41
CA GLY A 90 -14.77 14.55 -7.49
C GLY A 90 -13.53 15.40 -7.74
N LYS A 91 -12.99 15.99 -6.66
CA LYS A 91 -11.83 16.86 -6.75
C LYS A 91 -10.51 16.07 -6.64
N PRO A 92 -9.44 16.42 -7.38
CA PRO A 92 -8.16 15.71 -7.33
C PRO A 92 -7.51 15.68 -5.96
N GLU A 93 -7.76 16.66 -5.09
CA GLU A 93 -7.21 16.68 -3.74
C GLU A 93 -7.79 15.56 -2.85
N ILE A 94 -8.95 15.02 -3.24
CA ILE A 94 -9.67 13.97 -2.51
C ILE A 94 -9.48 12.61 -3.18
N TYR A 95 -9.54 12.56 -4.51
CA TYR A 95 -9.57 11.29 -5.26
C TYR A 95 -8.33 11.06 -6.13
N GLY A 96 -7.37 12.00 -6.16
CA GLY A 96 -6.26 11.97 -7.10
C GLY A 96 -6.76 11.96 -8.55
N ARG A 97 -6.37 10.93 -9.30
CA ARG A 97 -6.85 10.70 -10.68
C ARG A 97 -8.23 10.05 -10.76
N GLY A 98 -8.81 9.63 -9.62
CA GLY A 98 -10.14 9.05 -9.54
C GLY A 98 -10.16 7.68 -8.86
N LEU A 99 -11.23 6.92 -9.09
CA LEU A 99 -11.39 5.56 -8.57
C LEU A 99 -10.60 4.57 -9.42
N VAL A 100 -9.81 3.70 -8.80
CA VAL A 100 -9.08 2.65 -9.51
C VAL A 100 -10.04 1.77 -10.34
N ASP A 101 -9.61 1.40 -11.54
CA ASP A 101 -10.34 0.50 -12.43
C ASP A 101 -9.40 -0.63 -12.86
N ALA A 102 -9.58 -1.80 -12.26
CA ALA A 102 -8.72 -2.95 -12.50
C ALA A 102 -8.84 -3.47 -13.94
N SER A 103 -10.05 -3.47 -14.50
CA SER A 103 -10.28 -3.96 -15.86
C SER A 103 -9.58 -3.06 -16.85
N ALA A 104 -9.85 -1.75 -16.78
CA ALA A 104 -9.24 -0.78 -17.68
C ALA A 104 -7.71 -0.73 -17.51
N ALA A 105 -7.20 -0.79 -16.27
CA ALA A 105 -5.78 -0.85 -16.00
C ALA A 105 -5.11 -2.08 -16.63
N VAL A 106 -5.80 -3.21 -16.74
CA VAL A 106 -5.25 -4.41 -17.39
C VAL A 106 -5.42 -4.33 -18.92
N THR A 107 -6.54 -3.85 -19.45
CA THR A 107 -6.88 -4.06 -20.87
C THR A 107 -6.73 -2.85 -21.79
N ALA A 108 -6.68 -1.62 -21.27
CA ALA A 108 -6.67 -0.42 -22.12
C ALA A 108 -5.36 -0.27 -22.91
N ASP A 109 -5.37 0.43 -24.02
CA ASP A 109 -4.12 0.91 -24.62
C ASP A 109 -3.76 2.25 -23.96
N VAL A 110 -2.56 2.34 -23.39
CA VAL A 110 -2.11 3.52 -22.63
C VAL A 110 -0.72 3.89 -23.08
N ALA A 111 -0.53 5.16 -23.42
CA ALA A 111 0.77 5.68 -23.81
C ALA A 111 1.79 5.49 -22.67
N PRO A 112 3.06 5.21 -23.00
CA PRO A 112 4.13 5.15 -22.01
C PRO A 112 4.24 6.44 -21.18
N ALA A 113 4.73 6.32 -19.96
CA ALA A 113 4.94 7.47 -19.10
C ALA A 113 5.95 8.44 -19.73
N SER A 114 5.62 9.74 -19.77
CA SER A 114 6.50 10.79 -20.28
C SER A 114 7.61 11.20 -19.30
N GLY A 115 7.65 10.58 -18.11
CA GLY A 115 8.57 10.86 -17.01
C GLY A 115 8.22 10.03 -15.78
N LYS A 116 8.53 10.53 -14.57
CA LYS A 116 8.16 9.90 -13.29
C LYS A 116 6.78 10.40 -12.84
N PRO A 117 5.70 9.60 -12.94
CA PRO A 117 4.33 10.09 -12.69
C PRO A 117 4.10 10.55 -11.25
N LEU A 118 4.92 10.04 -10.31
CA LEU A 118 4.83 10.33 -8.88
C LEU A 118 5.95 11.28 -8.40
N GLY A 119 6.59 12.00 -9.32
CA GLY A 119 7.70 12.91 -9.01
C GLY A 119 9.06 12.22 -8.88
N ASP A 120 10.11 13.04 -8.73
CA ASP A 120 11.49 12.57 -8.65
C ASP A 120 11.99 12.49 -7.20
N LEU A 121 12.44 11.29 -6.81
CA LEU A 121 12.99 11.02 -5.49
C LEU A 121 14.33 11.76 -5.27
N GLU A 122 15.16 11.89 -6.31
CA GLU A 122 16.45 12.58 -6.19
C GLU A 122 16.26 14.07 -5.91
N GLU A 123 15.31 14.69 -6.61
CA GLU A 123 14.95 16.08 -6.39
C GLU A 123 14.35 16.30 -5.00
N TRP A 124 13.46 15.41 -4.57
CA TRP A 124 12.89 15.47 -3.22
C TRP A 124 13.95 15.28 -2.15
N VAL A 125 14.88 14.35 -2.34
CA VAL A 125 16.04 14.19 -1.45
C VAL A 125 16.87 15.47 -1.42
N ARG A 126 17.16 16.08 -2.57
CA ARG A 126 17.92 17.35 -2.62
C ARG A 126 17.23 18.48 -1.85
N LEU A 127 15.89 18.57 -1.94
CA LEU A 127 15.11 19.63 -1.30
C LEU A 127 14.91 19.40 0.20
N TYR A 128 14.68 18.15 0.61
CA TYR A 128 14.24 17.84 1.98
C TYR A 128 15.28 17.12 2.85
N ARG A 129 16.41 16.64 2.29
CA ARG A 129 17.50 16.05 3.09
C ARG A 129 18.30 17.17 3.76
N ARG A 130 18.18 17.28 5.09
CA ARG A 130 18.80 18.34 5.91
C ARG A 130 20.31 18.22 6.15
N ALA A 131 21.01 17.22 5.61
CA ALA A 131 22.47 17.07 5.81
C ALA A 131 23.17 16.35 4.62
N PRO A 132 24.40 16.74 4.25
CA PRO A 132 25.24 15.92 3.37
C PRO A 132 25.52 14.58 4.04
N ALA A 133 25.51 13.51 3.26
CA ALA A 133 25.83 12.18 3.77
C ALA A 133 27.22 12.22 4.42
N ALA A 134 27.31 11.87 5.69
CA ALA A 134 28.61 11.59 6.31
C ALA A 134 29.28 10.49 5.49
N THR A 135 30.52 10.71 5.06
CA THR A 135 31.33 9.68 4.41
C THR A 135 31.29 8.44 5.31
N PRO A 136 30.89 7.26 4.81
CA PRO A 136 30.89 6.06 5.63
C PRO A 136 32.33 5.82 6.11
N ASP A 137 32.52 5.89 7.42
CA ASP A 137 33.78 5.57 8.06
C ASP A 137 33.99 4.05 7.93
N PRO A 138 35.00 3.54 7.20
CA PRO A 138 35.20 2.11 7.00
C PRO A 138 35.52 1.37 8.31
N SER A 139 35.70 2.08 9.42
CA SER A 139 35.96 1.51 10.75
C SER A 139 34.70 1.22 11.59
N ALA A 140 33.51 1.59 11.12
CA ALA A 140 32.26 1.23 11.81
C ALA A 140 31.87 -0.23 11.52
N SER A 141 32.59 -1.18 12.10
CA SER A 141 32.06 -2.54 12.28
C SER A 141 30.91 -2.47 13.29
N ALA A 142 29.68 -2.39 12.79
CA ALA A 142 28.52 -2.77 13.57
C ALA A 142 28.61 -4.28 13.78
N THR A 143 29.22 -4.71 14.88
CA THR A 143 28.93 -6.03 15.45
C THR A 143 27.40 -6.12 15.54
N PRO A 144 26.75 -7.16 14.99
CA PRO A 144 25.33 -7.38 15.22
C PRO A 144 25.16 -7.48 16.74
N ASP A 145 24.56 -6.45 17.34
CA ASP A 145 24.19 -6.50 18.75
C ASP A 145 23.21 -7.67 18.88
N ALA A 146 23.60 -8.66 19.66
CA ALA A 146 22.85 -9.88 19.82
C ALA A 146 21.43 -9.50 20.27
N ALA A 147 20.43 -9.94 19.51
CA ALA A 147 19.04 -9.81 19.89
C ALA A 147 18.89 -10.26 21.35
N PRO A 148 18.26 -9.47 22.24
CA PRO A 148 18.07 -9.88 23.62
C PRO A 148 17.28 -11.19 23.62
N ALA A 149 17.83 -12.20 24.28
CA ALA A 149 17.22 -13.52 24.40
C ALA A 149 15.79 -13.37 24.95
N VAL A 150 14.83 -13.93 24.22
CA VAL A 150 13.43 -14.03 24.66
C VAL A 150 13.42 -14.81 25.98
N PRO A 151 12.88 -14.27 27.09
CA PRO A 151 12.75 -15.03 28.33
C PRO A 151 11.90 -16.27 28.07
N ALA A 152 12.45 -17.44 28.39
CA ALA A 152 11.74 -18.70 28.37
C ALA A 152 10.81 -18.76 29.59
N ASP A 153 9.65 -18.11 29.51
CA ASP A 153 8.53 -18.41 30.38
C ASP A 153 7.21 -18.16 29.63
N ALA A 154 6.90 -19.10 28.73
CA ALA A 154 5.55 -19.27 28.25
C ALA A 154 4.79 -20.09 29.30
N PRO A 155 3.58 -19.69 29.74
CA PRO A 155 2.78 -20.54 30.60
C PRO A 155 2.45 -21.82 29.82
N THR A 156 2.92 -22.96 30.33
CA THR A 156 2.54 -24.28 29.85
C THR A 156 1.04 -24.46 30.10
N ALA A 157 0.24 -24.35 29.04
CA ALA A 157 -1.12 -24.87 29.04
C ALA A 157 -1.00 -26.40 29.10
N ASP A 158 -1.23 -26.95 30.29
CA ASP A 158 -1.21 -28.37 30.60
C ASP A 158 -2.31 -29.09 29.80
N LEU A 159 -1.91 -29.88 28.81
CA LEU A 159 -2.75 -30.89 28.16
C LEU A 159 -2.67 -32.16 29.00
N ALA A 160 -3.34 -32.18 30.15
CA ALA A 160 -3.63 -33.40 30.88
C ALA A 160 -5.01 -33.92 30.47
N ALA A 161 -5.00 -35.02 29.73
CA ALA A 161 -6.15 -35.90 29.59
C ALA A 161 -6.55 -36.44 30.98
N ASP A 162 -7.84 -36.37 31.30
CA ASP A 162 -8.40 -37.19 32.37
C ASP A 162 -9.77 -37.76 31.97
N ALA A 163 -10.05 -38.92 32.55
CA ALA A 163 -10.80 -40.03 31.99
C ALA A 163 -12.34 -39.89 31.90
N LEU A 164 -12.91 -40.77 31.06
CA LEU A 164 -14.32 -41.20 31.06
C LEU A 164 -14.85 -41.54 32.46
N PRO A 165 -16.16 -41.40 32.71
CA PRO A 165 -16.87 -42.25 33.66
C PRO A 165 -17.71 -43.32 32.95
N THR A 166 -17.76 -44.48 33.61
CA THR A 166 -18.53 -45.71 33.33
C THR A 166 -20.04 -45.53 33.28
#